data_AF-A0A521XXJ7-F1
#
_entry.id   AF-A0A521XXJ7-F1
#
_cell.length_a   1.000
_cell.length_b   1.000
_cell.length_c   1.000
_cell.angle_alpha   90.00
_cell.angle_beta   90.00
_cell.angle_gamma   90.00
#
_symmetry.space_group_name_H-M   'P 1'
#
loop_
_entity.id
_entity.type
_entity.pdbx_description
1 polymer ?
#
loop_
_entity_poly.entity_id
_entity_poly.type
_entity_poly.pdbx_seq_one_letter_code
_entity_poly.pdbx_strand_id
1 'polypeptide(L)' 'MSDVIATARKQRRTLLSEVEAKDLLAEAGIPVARAILAKGQKKAVEAADAVGYPVVMKIVSPDIAHKSDVGG' A
#
# COMPACT_ATOMS: atom_id res chain seq x y z
N MET A 1 -10.45 11.56 -2.85
CA MET A 1 -11.50 10.74 -2.16
C MET A 1 -12.38 9.86 -3.07
N SER A 2 -13.26 10.41 -3.92
CA SER A 2 -14.35 9.63 -4.57
C SER A 2 -13.91 8.59 -5.61
N ASP A 3 -12.77 8.82 -6.27
CA ASP A 3 -12.39 8.04 -7.45
C ASP A 3 -11.78 6.66 -7.12
N VAL A 4 -11.02 6.57 -6.03
CA VAL A 4 -10.40 5.31 -5.58
C VAL A 4 -11.45 4.31 -5.11
N ILE A 5 -12.42 4.75 -4.30
CA ILE A 5 -13.52 3.90 -3.81
C ILE A 5 -14.41 3.47 -4.98
N ALA A 6 -14.72 4.38 -5.90
CA ALA A 6 -15.51 4.06 -7.10
C ALA A 6 -14.78 3.02 -7.98
N THR A 7 -13.47 3.16 -8.16
CA THR A 7 -12.65 2.21 -8.91
C THR A 7 -12.63 0.83 -8.27
N ALA A 8 -12.43 0.74 -6.95
CA ALA A 8 -12.47 -0.52 -6.22
C ALA A 8 -13.84 -1.22 -6.37
N ARG A 9 -14.94 -0.46 -6.24
CA ARG A 9 -16.31 -0.98 -6.45
C ARG A 9 -16.55 -1.46 -7.88
N LYS A 10 -16.10 -0.72 -8.90
CA LYS A 10 -16.17 -1.13 -10.32
C LYS A 10 -15.43 -2.45 -10.56
N GLN A 11 -14.32 -2.66 -9.86
CA GLN A 11 -13.53 -3.90 -9.91
C GLN A 11 -14.10 -5.00 -8.98
N ARG A 12 -15.28 -4.81 -8.39
CA ARG A 12 -15.92 -5.71 -7.41
C ARG A 12 -15.04 -6.04 -6.21
N ARG A 13 -14.11 -5.16 -5.87
CA ARG A 13 -13.31 -5.25 -4.63
C ARG A 13 -14.10 -4.65 -3.48
N THR A 14 -14.08 -5.34 -2.35
CA THR A 14 -14.58 -4.83 -1.06
C THR A 14 -13.47 -4.22 -0.21
N LEU A 15 -12.21 -4.39 -0.63
CA LEU A 15 -11.01 -3.91 0.06
C LEU A 15 -10.20 -2.98 -0.84
N LEU A 16 -9.65 -1.94 -0.22
CA LEU A 16 -8.60 -1.11 -0.81
C LEU A 16 -7.24 -1.75 -0.53
N SER A 17 -6.30 -1.56 -1.45
CA SER A 17 -4.89 -1.83 -1.16
C SER A 17 -4.37 -0.91 -0.07
N GLU A 18 -3.26 -1.29 0.57
CA GLU A 18 -2.63 -0.46 1.60
C GLU A 18 -2.22 0.93 1.07
N VAL A 19 -1.85 1.04 -0.21
CA VAL A 19 -1.51 2.31 -0.86
C VAL A 19 -2.75 3.19 -1.00
N GLU A 20 -3.81 2.65 -1.62
CA GLU A 20 -5.10 3.34 -1.79
C GLU A 20 -5.68 3.82 -0.45
N ALA A 21 -5.61 3.00 0.59
CA ALA A 21 -6.11 3.36 1.91
C ALA A 21 -5.27 4.48 2.57
N LYS A 22 -3.94 4.41 2.48
CA LYS A 22 -3.05 5.43 3.06
C LYS A 22 -3.17 6.78 2.36
N ASP A 23 -3.35 6.78 1.04
CA ASP A 23 -3.55 8.02 0.28
C ASP A 23 -4.84 8.72 0.73
N LEU A 24 -5.94 7.98 0.90
CA LEU A 24 -7.20 8.53 1.41
C LEU A 24 -7.08 9.08 2.84
N LEU A 25 -6.36 8.39 3.72
CA LEU A 25 -6.11 8.85 5.09
C LEU A 25 -5.28 10.14 5.10
N ALA A 26 -4.22 10.20 4.28
CA ALA A 26 -3.38 11.39 4.15
C ALA A 26 -4.16 12.59 3.59
N GLU A 27 -4.99 12.37 2.55
CA GLU A 27 -5.92 13.39 2.01
C GLU A 27 -6.90 13.89 3.07
N ALA A 28 -7.32 13.02 4.01
CA ALA A 28 -8.17 13.37 5.13
C ALA A 28 -7.43 14.10 6.27
N GLY A 29 -6.13 14.37 6.13
CA GLY A 29 -5.30 15.00 7.15
C GLY A 29 -4.87 14.05 8.27
N ILE A 30 -5.07 12.74 8.12
CA ILE A 30 -4.63 11.73 9.09
C ILE A 30 -3.19 11.36 8.75
N PRO A 31 -2.21 11.55 9.67
CA PRO A 31 -0.83 11.17 9.43
C PRO A 31 -0.70 9.67 9.18
N VAL A 32 0.04 9.30 8.13
CA VAL A 32 0.33 7.92 7.78
C VAL A 32 1.83 7.71 7.63
N ALA A 33 2.30 6.48 7.87
CA ALA A 33 3.68 6.11 7.62
C ALA A 33 3.99 6.20 6.12
N ARG A 34 5.05 6.94 5.77
CA ARG A 34 5.56 7.05 4.39
C ARG A 34 5.79 5.65 3.82
N ALA A 35 5.26 5.40 2.63
CA ALA A 35 5.42 4.13 1.93
C ALA A 35 5.67 4.40 0.43
N ILE A 36 6.44 3.51 -0.21
CA ILE A 36 6.74 3.58 -1.64
C ILE A 36 6.43 2.20 -2.23
N LEU A 37 5.60 2.15 -3.28
CA LEU A 37 5.30 0.91 -3.98
C LEU A 37 6.48 0.51 -4.89
N ALA A 38 7.16 -0.56 -4.53
CA ALA A 38 8.26 -1.11 -5.31
C ALA A 38 7.79 -2.24 -6.23
N LYS A 39 8.04 -2.11 -7.54
CA LYS A 39 7.76 -3.15 -8.54
C LYS A 39 9.06 -3.90 -8.90
N GLY A 40 9.47 -4.81 -8.01
CA GLY A 40 10.65 -5.64 -8.17
C GLY A 40 11.84 -5.22 -7.30
N GLN A 41 12.86 -6.09 -7.27
CA GLN A 41 13.97 -6.02 -6.33
C GLN A 41 14.75 -4.70 -6.37
N LYS A 42 15.18 -4.26 -7.55
CA LYS A 42 15.95 -3.00 -7.69
C LYS A 42 15.20 -1.79 -7.16
N LYS A 43 13.91 -1.69 -7.49
CA LYS A 43 13.04 -0.60 -7.02
C LYS A 43 12.78 -0.68 -5.52
N ALA A 44 12.80 -1.88 -4.94
CA ALA A 44 12.64 -2.05 -3.51
C ALA A 44 13.84 -1.53 -2.72
N VAL A 45 15.06 -1.76 -3.24
CA VAL A 45 16.30 -1.20 -2.65
C VAL A 45 16.30 0.32 -2.75
N GLU A 46 16.05 0.87 -3.94
CA GLU A 46 15.95 2.33 -4.15
C GLU A 46 14.92 2.99 -3.22
N ALA A 47 13.78 2.32 -3.01
CA ALA A 47 12.74 2.79 -2.10
C ALA A 47 13.18 2.75 -0.63
N ALA A 48 13.86 1.68 -0.21
CA ALA A 48 14.36 1.55 1.15
C ALA A 48 15.38 2.64 1.50
N ASP A 49 16.32 2.91 0.59
CA ASP A 49 17.32 3.98 0.74
C ASP A 49 16.67 5.37 0.83
N ALA A 50 15.61 5.60 0.03
CA ALA A 50 14.87 6.87 0.05
C ALA A 50 14.00 7.08 1.31
N VAL A 51 13.56 5.99 1.96
CA VAL A 51 12.81 6.03 3.23
C VAL A 51 13.76 6.18 4.41
N GLY A 52 14.93 5.52 4.37
CA GLY A 52 15.86 5.41 5.49
C GLY A 52 15.55 4.20 6.37
N TYR A 53 16.61 3.61 6.95
CA TYR A 53 16.53 2.37 7.73
C TYR A 53 16.27 2.62 9.23
N PRO A 54 15.65 1.66 9.94
CA PRO A 54 15.12 0.37 9.45
C PRO A 54 13.81 0.53 8.68
N VAL A 55 13.57 -0.38 7.72
CA VAL A 55 12.34 -0.41 6.91
C VAL A 55 11.55 -1.70 7.12
N VAL A 56 10.26 -1.65 6.83
CA VAL A 56 9.37 -2.82 6.74
C VAL A 56 8.97 -3.01 5.28
N MET A 57 9.09 -4.22 4.75
CA MET A 57 8.61 -4.58 3.42
C MET A 57 7.34 -5.42 3.55
N LYS A 58 6.32 -5.08 2.77
CA LYS A 58 5.03 -5.80 2.77
C LYS A 58 4.61 -6.12 1.34
N ILE A 59 4.15 -7.33 1.09
CA ILE A 59 3.55 -7.69 -0.20
C ILE A 59 2.29 -6.84 -0.46
N VAL A 60 2.05 -6.49 -1.71
CA VAL A 60 0.81 -5.82 -2.15
C VAL A 60 0.18 -6.69 -3.22
N SER A 61 -0.84 -7.46 -2.85
CA SER A 61 -1.58 -8.34 -3.76
C SER A 61 -3.07 -8.24 -3.45
N PRO A 62 -3.94 -8.15 -4.48
CA PRO A 62 -5.39 -8.24 -4.27
C PRO A 62 -5.83 -9.59 -3.71
N ASP A 63 -5.03 -10.65 -3.89
CA ASP A 63 -5.34 -12.01 -3.43
C ASP A 63 -4.91 -12.25 -1.97
N ILE A 64 -4.13 -11.33 -1.38
CA ILE A 64 -3.63 -11.42 -0.01
C ILE A 64 -4.17 -10.23 0.78
N ALA A 65 -5.35 -10.41 1.37
CA ALA A 65 -5.99 -9.39 2.19
C ALA A 65 -5.22 -9.13 3.50
N HIS A 66 -4.84 -10.19 4.22
CA HIS A 66 -3.98 -10.10 5.39
C HIS A 66 -2.68 -10.85 5.13
N LYS A 67 -1.58 -10.12 5.22
CA LYS A 67 -0.24 -10.62 4.90
C LYS A 67 0.23 -11.64 5.94
N SER A 68 -0.29 -11.52 7.17
CA SER A 68 -0.06 -12.45 8.27
C SER A 68 -0.58 -13.85 7.97
N ASP A 69 -1.64 -13.96 7.16
CA ASP A 69 -2.26 -15.24 6.81
C ASP A 69 -1.34 -16.10 5.95
N VAL A 70 -0.34 -15.49 5.30
CA VAL A 70 0.67 -16.18 4.48
C VAL A 70 2.07 -16.10 5.08
N GLY A 71 2.19 -15.78 6.38
CA GLY A 71 3.46 -15.69 7.09
C GLY A 71 4.23 -14.39 6.85
N GLY A 72 3.54 -13.32 6.46
CA GLY A 72 4.08 -11.97 6.25
C GLY A 72 3.68 -10.96 7.31
#